data_AF-A0A0D2NLG5-F1
#
_entry.id   AF-A0A0D2NLG5-F1
#
_cell.length_a   1.000
_cell.length_b   1.000
_cell.length_c   1.000
_cell.angle_alpha   90.00
_cell.angle_beta   90.00
_cell.angle_gamma   90.00
#
_symmetry.space_group_name_H-M   'P 1'
#
loop_
_entity.id
_entity.type
_entity.pdbx_description
1 polymer ?
#
loop_
_entity_poly.entity_id
_entity_poly.type
_entity_poly.pdbx_seq_one_letter_code
_entity_poly.pdbx_strand_id
1 'polypeptide(L)'
;MDEAPNGSVRHLEAGPDSEGAAESRPSKRPRLDVSSMSKGKDDVDILLYVRWLGPSSGQTKVIMLPLRPVASVDDLQDLGKELVHKAYPQPQPLPGWLTSPDYCRFTPSRECLAVPGELQPAAAAAAIGAAGCAGVAPELYGSLSVADRWGAAVRRAGSYVSDIIRTELRLVLVHEGWEYCVLKRTLSPAPQPQGDMLVTAVEFEGRPEEAILGTLGFRVSLIAYPIIALRKAFLEEVTGRLLGDPAAFQGIL
;
A
#
# COMPACT_ATOMS: atom_id res chain seq x y z
N MET A 1 -9.64 -75.73 31.14
CA MET A 1 -10.71 -74.81 30.68
C MET A 1 -10.81 -73.79 31.78
N ASP A 2 -10.01 -72.73 31.65
CA ASP A 2 -9.79 -71.73 32.67
C ASP A 2 -10.79 -70.58 32.53
N GLU A 3 -11.45 -70.26 33.64
CA GLU A 3 -12.15 -69.01 33.88
C GLU A 3 -11.17 -67.90 34.27
N ALA A 4 -11.31 -66.69 33.71
CA ALA A 4 -11.11 -65.38 34.36
C ALA A 4 -11.58 -64.22 33.42
N PRO A 5 -11.72 -62.96 33.88
CA PRO A 5 -13.03 -62.30 33.93
C PRO A 5 -13.10 -60.86 33.37
N ASN A 6 -14.33 -60.30 33.38
CA ASN A 6 -14.72 -58.89 33.54
C ASN A 6 -13.89 -57.77 32.87
N GLY A 7 -14.40 -57.27 31.74
CA GLY A 7 -14.10 -55.94 31.20
C GLY A 7 -15.25 -54.95 31.48
N SER A 8 -14.96 -53.98 32.32
CA SER A 8 -15.85 -52.90 32.78
C SER A 8 -16.22 -51.92 31.66
N VAL A 9 -17.51 -51.71 31.42
CA VAL A 9 -18.05 -50.72 30.47
C VAL A 9 -18.11 -49.35 31.16
N ARG A 10 -17.25 -48.42 30.74
CA ARG A 10 -17.38 -47.00 31.09
C ARG A 10 -18.27 -46.31 30.07
N HIS A 11 -19.48 -45.98 30.49
CA HIS A 11 -20.36 -45.02 29.84
C HIS A 11 -19.78 -43.62 30.11
N LEU A 12 -19.25 -42.96 29.08
CA LEU A 12 -18.90 -41.54 29.12
C LEU A 12 -20.04 -40.77 28.48
N GLU A 13 -20.66 -39.94 29.30
CA GLU A 13 -21.82 -39.11 29.00
C GLU A 13 -21.48 -38.03 27.97
N ALA A 14 -22.51 -37.69 27.18
CA ALA A 14 -22.52 -36.63 26.19
C ALA A 14 -22.17 -35.27 26.83
N GLY A 15 -21.17 -34.60 26.27
CA GLY A 15 -20.96 -33.17 26.50
C GLY A 15 -21.89 -32.36 25.58
N PRO A 16 -22.54 -31.28 26.06
CA PRO A 16 -23.32 -30.41 25.20
C PRO A 16 -22.41 -29.52 24.35
N ASP A 17 -22.57 -29.64 23.04
CA ASP A 17 -22.06 -28.69 22.04
C ASP A 17 -22.65 -27.30 22.34
N SER A 18 -21.84 -26.46 22.99
CA SER A 18 -22.16 -25.05 23.17
C SER A 18 -21.49 -24.27 22.03
N GLU A 19 -22.22 -24.14 20.93
CA GLU A 19 -22.01 -23.14 19.89
C GLU A 19 -22.05 -21.73 20.50
N GLY A 20 -20.89 -21.27 20.97
CA GLY A 20 -20.66 -19.86 21.25
C GLY A 20 -20.22 -19.18 19.96
N ALA A 21 -21.19 -18.77 19.13
CA ALA A 21 -20.96 -17.88 18.00
C ALA A 21 -20.32 -16.58 18.50
N ALA A 22 -18.99 -16.49 18.41
CA ALA A 22 -18.29 -15.24 18.55
C ALA A 22 -18.61 -14.40 17.31
N GLU A 23 -19.68 -13.60 17.39
CA GLU A 23 -19.88 -12.44 16.53
C GLU A 23 -18.63 -11.57 16.63
N SER A 24 -17.69 -11.80 15.71
CA SER A 24 -16.53 -10.96 15.52
C SER A 24 -17.01 -9.62 14.94
N ARG A 25 -17.46 -8.74 15.84
CA ARG A 25 -17.77 -7.36 15.46
C ARG A 25 -16.52 -6.76 14.83
N PRO A 26 -16.62 -6.15 13.63
CA PRO A 26 -15.48 -5.53 12.98
C PRO A 26 -14.86 -4.51 13.94
N SER A 27 -13.56 -4.67 14.18
CA SER A 27 -12.83 -3.87 15.17
C SER A 27 -12.76 -2.41 14.71
N LYS A 28 -13.70 -1.62 15.21
CA LYS A 28 -13.74 -0.16 15.17
C LYS A 28 -12.46 0.39 15.79
N ARG A 29 -11.45 0.70 14.97
CA ARG A 29 -10.21 1.35 15.44
C ARG A 29 -10.41 2.86 15.47
N PRO A 30 -10.24 3.54 16.62
CA PRO A 30 -10.22 5.00 16.65
C PRO A 30 -9.04 5.52 15.81
N ARG A 31 -9.32 6.53 14.97
CA ARG A 31 -8.47 7.00 13.87
C ARG A 31 -7.53 8.13 14.28
N LEU A 32 -6.39 8.21 13.56
CA LEU A 32 -5.42 9.31 13.58
C LEU A 32 -6.08 10.67 13.37
N ASP A 33 -5.52 11.70 14.02
CA ASP A 33 -5.90 13.11 13.89
C ASP A 33 -5.63 13.62 12.46
N VAL A 34 -6.62 13.48 11.57
CA VAL A 34 -6.63 14.10 10.23
C VAL A 34 -7.28 15.48 10.37
N SER A 35 -6.72 16.32 11.22
CA SER A 35 -7.22 17.67 11.47
C SER A 35 -6.75 18.57 10.33
N SER A 36 -7.68 19.19 9.58
CA SER A 36 -7.57 20.51 8.89
C SER A 36 -8.18 20.64 7.48
N MET A 37 -9.02 19.73 7.01
CA MET A 37 -9.83 20.01 5.81
C MET A 37 -11.30 20.17 6.19
N SER A 38 -11.83 21.38 6.00
CA SER A 38 -13.25 21.72 6.09
C SER A 38 -14.02 20.98 5.01
N LYS A 39 -14.25 19.69 5.24
CA LYS A 39 -14.97 18.83 4.32
C LYS A 39 -16.47 19.05 4.45
N GLY A 40 -17.17 19.03 3.32
CA GLY A 40 -18.63 18.98 3.32
C GLY A 40 -19.12 17.72 4.02
N LYS A 41 -20.37 17.74 4.50
CA LYS A 41 -20.99 16.61 5.21
C LYS A 41 -20.99 15.31 4.38
N ASP A 42 -20.91 15.42 3.06
CA ASP A 42 -20.96 14.30 2.11
C ASP A 42 -19.58 13.90 1.55
N ASP A 43 -18.50 14.35 2.19
CA ASP A 43 -17.16 14.11 1.70
C ASP A 43 -16.60 12.78 2.22
N VAL A 44 -16.02 11.99 1.31
CA VAL A 44 -15.45 10.68 1.61
C VAL A 44 -13.99 10.69 1.18
N ASP A 45 -13.07 10.55 2.14
CA ASP A 45 -11.66 10.36 1.78
C ASP A 45 -11.38 8.94 1.33
N ILE A 46 -10.46 8.82 0.39
CA ILE A 46 -9.98 7.55 -0.13
C ILE A 46 -8.52 7.39 0.26
N LEU A 47 -8.22 6.30 0.96
CA LEU A 47 -6.86 5.94 1.36
C LEU A 47 -6.46 4.59 0.75
N LEU A 48 -5.19 4.45 0.42
CA LEU A 48 -4.58 3.16 0.09
C LEU A 48 -3.69 2.72 1.24
N TYR A 49 -3.98 1.55 1.82
CA TYR A 49 -3.10 0.89 2.76
C TYR A 49 -2.25 -0.09 1.99
N VAL A 50 -0.94 0.09 2.04
CA VAL A 50 0.05 -0.80 1.46
C VAL A 50 0.69 -1.57 2.58
N ARG A 51 0.52 -2.89 2.56
CA ARG A 51 1.11 -3.81 3.52
C ARG A 51 2.12 -4.71 2.81
N TRP A 52 3.39 -4.59 3.20
CA TRP A 52 4.46 -5.49 2.73
C TRP A 52 4.71 -6.58 3.76
N LEU A 53 4.83 -7.81 3.28
CA LEU A 53 5.16 -8.99 4.07
C LEU A 53 6.55 -9.51 3.65
N GLY A 54 7.46 -9.58 4.62
CA GLY A 54 8.80 -10.15 4.44
C GLY A 54 8.90 -11.65 4.76
N PRO A 55 9.98 -12.35 4.33
CA PRO A 55 10.28 -13.76 4.61
C PRO A 55 10.62 -13.99 6.07
N SER A 56 11.30 -13.02 6.69
CA SER A 56 11.86 -13.13 8.01
C SER A 56 10.83 -12.68 9.05
N SER A 57 10.44 -13.62 9.91
CA SER A 57 9.74 -13.43 11.20
C SER A 57 8.42 -12.63 11.21
N GLY A 58 7.67 -12.57 10.10
CA GLY A 58 6.36 -11.92 10.09
C GLY A 58 6.44 -10.38 10.13
N GLN A 59 7.61 -9.81 9.84
CA GLN A 59 7.75 -8.37 9.70
C GLN A 59 6.74 -7.84 8.67
N THR A 60 5.88 -6.98 9.16
CA THR A 60 4.82 -6.36 8.38
C THR A 60 5.02 -4.85 8.45
N LYS A 61 5.26 -4.22 7.31
CA LYS A 61 5.22 -2.76 7.19
C LYS A 61 3.90 -2.35 6.58
N VAL A 62 3.18 -1.45 7.23
CA VAL A 62 1.94 -0.88 6.72
C VAL A 62 2.16 0.61 6.51
N ILE A 63 1.88 1.09 5.31
CA ILE A 63 1.86 2.52 4.98
C ILE A 63 0.45 2.89 4.56
N MET A 64 -0.02 4.02 5.08
CA MET A 64 -1.27 4.65 4.69
C MET A 64 -0.98 5.81 3.73
N LEU A 65 -1.62 5.79 2.57
CA LEU A 65 -1.42 6.77 1.50
C LEU A 65 -2.74 7.46 1.18
N PRO A 66 -2.91 8.74 1.55
CA PRO A 66 -4.05 9.53 1.09
C PRO A 66 -4.04 9.65 -0.42
N LEU A 67 -5.15 9.33 -1.07
CA LEU A 67 -5.26 9.38 -2.51
C LEU A 67 -5.87 10.72 -2.96
N ARG A 68 -5.31 11.31 -4.01
CA ARG A 68 -5.89 12.46 -4.71
C ARG A 68 -6.35 12.04 -6.11
N PRO A 69 -7.50 12.54 -6.59
CA PRO A 69 -7.95 12.25 -7.95
C PRO A 69 -7.02 12.87 -8.99
N VAL A 70 -6.92 12.22 -10.15
CA VAL A 70 -6.22 12.73 -11.35
C VAL A 70 -7.07 12.46 -12.58
N ALA A 71 -7.16 13.43 -13.49
CA ALA A 71 -7.99 13.32 -14.69
C ALA A 71 -7.24 12.64 -15.85
N SER A 72 -5.91 12.65 -15.82
CA SER A 72 -5.02 12.06 -16.81
C SER A 72 -3.65 11.72 -16.24
N VAL A 73 -2.84 10.97 -17.01
CA VAL A 73 -1.41 10.73 -16.69
C VAL A 73 -0.63 12.03 -16.64
N ASP A 74 -1.05 13.06 -17.39
CA ASP A 74 -0.38 14.35 -17.43
C ASP A 74 -0.52 15.15 -16.13
N ASP A 75 -1.53 14.85 -15.30
CA ASP A 75 -1.77 15.46 -13.99
C ASP A 75 -0.92 14.83 -12.86
N LEU A 76 -0.16 13.78 -13.18
CA LEU A 76 0.82 13.23 -12.28
C LEU A 76 1.98 14.22 -12.09
N GLN A 77 2.47 14.29 -10.85
CA GLN A 77 3.62 15.13 -10.53
C GLN A 77 4.92 14.35 -10.70
N ASP A 78 5.93 15.04 -11.23
CA ASP A 78 7.34 14.65 -11.18
C ASP A 78 7.58 13.19 -11.55
N LEU A 79 8.08 12.43 -10.57
CA LEU A 79 8.51 11.05 -10.70
C LEU A 79 7.38 10.18 -11.22
N GLY A 80 6.16 10.30 -10.67
CA GLY A 80 5.04 9.43 -11.04
C GLY A 80 4.73 9.45 -12.53
N LYS A 81 4.79 10.63 -13.15
CA LYS A 81 4.60 10.81 -14.59
C LYS A 81 5.71 10.12 -15.38
N GLU A 82 6.97 10.32 -14.98
CA GLU A 82 8.11 9.65 -15.60
C GLU A 82 8.03 8.12 -15.48
N LEU A 83 7.58 7.59 -14.34
CA LEU A 83 7.44 6.15 -14.14
C LEU A 83 6.40 5.55 -15.09
N VAL A 84 5.26 6.22 -15.26
CA VAL A 84 4.20 5.76 -16.17
C VAL A 84 4.67 5.80 -17.63
N HIS A 85 5.34 6.88 -18.05
CA HIS A 85 5.89 6.95 -19.41
C HIS A 85 6.99 5.92 -19.68
N LYS A 86 7.83 5.61 -18.67
CA LYS A 86 8.82 4.52 -18.78
C LYS A 86 8.18 3.14 -18.85
N ALA A 87 7.11 2.91 -18.07
CA ALA A 87 6.38 1.65 -18.07
C ALA A 87 5.60 1.42 -19.39
N TYR A 88 5.15 2.50 -20.03
CA TYR A 88 4.37 2.46 -21.27
C TYR A 88 4.98 3.41 -22.31
N PRO A 89 6.11 3.03 -22.94
CA PRO A 89 6.81 3.89 -23.89
C PRO A 89 6.02 4.03 -25.20
N GLN A 90 6.06 5.22 -25.79
CA GLN A 90 5.49 5.45 -27.12
C GLN A 90 6.23 4.62 -28.19
N PRO A 91 5.53 4.15 -29.24
CA PRO A 91 4.16 4.52 -29.63
C PRO A 91 3.08 3.62 -29.02
N GLN A 92 3.39 2.79 -28.01
CA GLN A 92 2.40 1.88 -27.45
C GLN A 92 1.25 2.67 -26.81
N PRO A 93 -0.02 2.34 -27.12
CA PRO A 93 -1.15 3.02 -26.50
C PRO A 93 -1.16 2.72 -25.01
N LEU A 94 -1.53 3.72 -24.21
CA LEU A 94 -1.76 3.51 -22.78
C LEU A 94 -2.88 2.48 -22.58
N PRO A 95 -2.78 1.62 -21.54
CA PRO A 95 -3.84 0.68 -21.20
C PRO A 95 -5.20 1.35 -21.03
N GLY A 96 -6.27 0.66 -21.43
CA GLY A 96 -7.64 1.21 -21.42
C GLY A 96 -8.09 1.73 -20.05
N TRP A 97 -7.62 1.16 -18.94
CA TRP A 97 -7.96 1.63 -17.58
C TRP A 97 -7.26 2.95 -17.19
N LEU A 98 -6.27 3.42 -17.96
CA LEU A 98 -5.68 4.76 -17.80
C LEU A 98 -6.40 5.84 -18.60
N THR A 99 -7.09 5.45 -19.67
CA THR A 99 -7.68 6.36 -20.66
C THR A 99 -9.21 6.32 -20.69
N SER A 100 -9.82 5.22 -20.24
CA SER A 100 -11.27 5.03 -20.24
C SER A 100 -11.96 5.91 -19.18
N PRO A 101 -13.12 6.52 -19.53
CA PRO A 101 -13.96 7.23 -18.57
C PRO A 101 -14.64 6.31 -17.55
N ASP A 102 -14.61 4.99 -17.75
CA ASP A 102 -15.18 4.00 -16.82
C ASP A 102 -14.33 3.83 -15.56
N TYR A 103 -13.17 4.48 -15.50
CA TYR A 103 -12.23 4.39 -14.39
C TYR A 103 -11.96 5.76 -13.76
N CYS A 104 -12.18 5.83 -12.45
CA CYS A 104 -11.67 6.90 -11.59
C CYS A 104 -10.19 6.64 -11.32
N ARG A 105 -9.35 7.66 -11.47
CA ARG A 105 -7.89 7.53 -11.33
C ARG A 105 -7.40 8.37 -10.17
N PHE A 106 -6.48 7.80 -9.41
CA PHE A 106 -5.93 8.39 -8.21
C PHE A 106 -4.42 8.23 -8.16
N THR A 107 -3.75 9.17 -7.54
CA THR A 107 -2.34 9.07 -7.16
C THR A 107 -2.21 9.29 -5.66
N PRO A 108 -1.26 8.64 -4.98
CA PRO A 108 -0.89 9.02 -3.62
C PRO A 108 -0.54 10.51 -3.54
N SER A 109 -1.01 11.19 -2.49
CA SER A 109 -0.70 12.60 -2.20
C SER A 109 0.72 12.78 -1.65
N ARG A 110 1.37 11.66 -1.27
CA ARG A 110 2.76 11.60 -0.84
C ARG A 110 3.45 10.51 -1.63
N GLU A 111 4.70 10.76 -2.01
CA GLU A 111 5.54 9.75 -2.66
C GLU A 111 5.66 8.53 -1.73
N CYS A 112 5.18 7.37 -2.19
CA CYS A 112 5.38 6.11 -1.50
C CYS A 112 6.58 5.40 -2.12
N LEU A 113 7.70 5.45 -1.41
CA LEU A 113 8.94 4.85 -1.84
C LEU A 113 9.33 3.77 -0.83
N ALA A 114 9.28 2.52 -1.26
CA ALA A 114 9.85 1.40 -0.51
C ALA A 114 11.31 1.20 -0.93
N VAL A 115 12.23 1.14 0.01
CA VAL A 115 13.64 0.83 -0.25
C VAL A 115 13.98 -0.54 0.36
N PRO A 116 14.39 -1.52 -0.46
CA PRO A 116 14.93 -2.79 -0.01
C PRO A 116 16.19 -2.58 0.79
N GLY A 117 16.34 -3.33 1.88
CA GLY A 117 17.44 -3.14 2.80
C GLY A 117 18.32 -4.36 2.90
N GLU A 118 19.50 -4.29 2.32
CA GLU A 118 20.69 -4.49 3.15
C GLU A 118 21.49 -3.19 3.08
N LEU A 119 21.34 -2.31 4.07
CA LEU A 119 22.37 -1.34 4.39
C LEU A 119 23.06 -1.87 5.64
N GLN A 120 24.27 -2.41 5.50
CA GLN A 120 25.04 -2.77 6.68
C GLN A 120 25.22 -1.50 7.56
N PRO A 121 24.98 -1.57 8.88
CA PRO A 121 25.01 -0.40 9.77
C PRO A 121 26.30 0.42 9.69
N ALA A 122 27.44 -0.22 9.38
CA ALA A 122 28.73 0.43 9.21
C ALA A 122 28.82 1.33 7.95
N ALA A 123 28.10 0.98 6.88
CA ALA A 123 28.12 1.71 5.62
C ALA A 123 27.12 2.86 5.57
N ALA A 124 25.98 2.74 6.25
CA ALA A 124 25.04 3.84 6.43
C ALA A 124 25.69 5.01 7.20
N ALA A 125 26.47 4.71 8.25
CA ALA A 125 27.23 5.72 8.98
C ALA A 125 28.32 6.40 8.12
N ALA A 126 28.99 5.67 7.22
CA ALA A 126 29.99 6.22 6.30
C ALA A 126 29.36 7.10 5.19
N ALA A 127 28.22 6.70 4.64
CA ALA A 127 27.48 7.49 3.64
C ALA A 127 26.89 8.78 4.25
N ILE A 128 26.49 8.74 5.53
CA ILE A 128 26.01 9.91 6.28
C ILE A 128 27.17 10.83 6.69
N GLY A 129 28.36 10.27 6.99
CA GLY A 129 29.54 11.04 7.38
C GLY A 129 30.32 11.68 6.22
N ALA A 130 30.28 11.11 5.02
CA ALA A 130 31.03 11.61 3.86
C ALA A 130 30.32 12.74 3.08
N ALA A 131 28.99 12.88 3.23
CA ALA A 131 28.22 13.96 2.64
C ALA A 131 28.08 15.11 3.66
N GLY A 132 29.06 16.01 3.66
CA GLY A 132 29.21 17.08 4.64
C GLY A 132 27.95 17.90 4.95
N CYS A 133 27.83 18.28 6.22
CA CYS A 133 26.84 19.19 6.75
C CYS A 133 26.75 20.51 5.96
N ALA A 134 25.68 20.69 5.20
CA ALA A 134 25.21 22.01 4.80
C ALA A 134 23.67 22.00 4.84
N GLY A 135 23.10 22.79 5.75
CA GLY A 135 21.66 22.96 5.84
C GLY A 135 21.10 23.54 4.55
N VAL A 136 20.18 22.84 3.91
CA VAL A 136 19.47 23.33 2.73
C VAL A 136 18.06 23.74 3.16
N ALA A 137 17.78 25.03 3.01
CA ALA A 137 16.50 25.66 3.30
C ALA A 137 15.37 25.12 2.38
N PRO A 138 14.09 25.18 2.79
CA PRO A 138 13.00 24.44 2.14
C PRO A 138 12.50 25.00 0.79
N GLU A 139 13.08 26.06 0.21
CA GLU A 139 12.41 26.84 -0.85
C GLU A 139 12.95 26.66 -2.29
N LEU A 140 13.80 25.67 -2.58
CA LEU A 140 14.33 25.45 -3.94
C LEU A 140 14.20 23.98 -4.38
N TYR A 141 12.96 23.53 -4.59
CA TYR A 141 12.66 22.19 -5.12
C TYR A 141 12.56 22.10 -6.66
N GLY A 142 12.70 23.22 -7.38
CA GLY A 142 12.41 23.30 -8.81
C GLY A 142 13.51 22.84 -9.78
N SER A 143 14.72 22.48 -9.32
CA SER A 143 15.86 22.20 -10.22
C SER A 143 16.74 21.02 -9.82
N LEU A 144 16.30 20.18 -8.88
CA LEU A 144 17.07 19.01 -8.48
C LEU A 144 17.05 17.98 -9.61
N SER A 145 18.23 17.45 -9.95
CA SER A 145 18.32 16.35 -10.90
C SER A 145 17.50 15.17 -10.35
N VAL A 146 17.05 14.30 -11.26
CA VAL A 146 16.36 13.06 -10.86
C VAL A 146 17.17 12.37 -9.75
N ALA A 147 18.48 12.22 -9.91
CA ALA A 147 19.42 11.63 -8.93
C ALA A 147 19.40 12.31 -7.54
N ASP A 148 19.29 13.64 -7.48
CA ASP A 148 19.24 14.35 -6.19
C ASP A 148 17.91 14.13 -5.47
N ARG A 149 16.81 14.07 -6.25
CA ARG A 149 15.49 13.68 -5.73
C ARG A 149 15.50 12.23 -5.23
N TRP A 150 16.21 11.32 -5.91
CA TRP A 150 16.47 9.94 -5.43
C TRP A 150 17.23 9.93 -4.11
N GLY A 151 18.32 10.69 -3.99
CA GLY A 151 19.09 10.76 -2.75
C GLY A 151 18.26 11.27 -1.57
N ALA A 152 17.41 12.28 -1.78
CA ALA A 152 16.50 12.79 -0.75
C ALA A 152 15.35 11.82 -0.40
N ALA A 153 14.81 11.13 -1.39
CA ALA A 153 13.80 10.08 -1.23
C ALA A 153 14.32 8.90 -0.38
N VAL A 154 15.50 8.38 -0.72
CA VAL A 154 16.11 7.27 0.00
C VAL A 154 16.46 7.65 1.44
N ARG A 155 16.92 8.90 1.68
CA ARG A 155 17.16 9.42 3.04
C ARG A 155 15.88 9.47 3.90
N ARG A 156 14.70 9.64 3.29
CA ARG A 156 13.39 9.67 3.98
C ARG A 156 12.76 8.28 4.13
N ALA A 157 13.07 7.36 3.21
CA ALA A 157 12.57 6.00 3.25
C ALA A 157 13.32 5.19 4.33
N GLY A 158 12.73 5.10 5.53
CA GLY A 158 13.25 4.24 6.59
C GLY A 158 13.50 2.81 6.09
N SER A 159 14.71 2.31 6.39
CA SER A 159 15.34 1.06 5.97
C SER A 159 14.49 -0.22 6.12
N TYR A 160 14.90 -1.26 5.37
CA TYR A 160 14.57 -2.69 5.45
C TYR A 160 13.35 -3.17 4.67
N VAL A 161 13.58 -3.50 3.40
CA VAL A 161 12.62 -4.26 2.59
C VAL A 161 13.34 -5.21 1.60
N SER A 162 14.42 -5.89 2.00
CA SER A 162 15.23 -6.72 1.08
C SER A 162 14.46 -7.88 0.45
N ASP A 163 13.30 -8.25 1.00
CA ASP A 163 12.57 -9.43 0.56
C ASP A 163 11.05 -9.21 0.65
N ILE A 164 10.43 -8.39 -0.20
CA ILE A 164 8.96 -8.39 -0.27
C ILE A 164 8.54 -9.72 -0.93
N ILE A 165 8.00 -10.64 -0.14
CA ILE A 165 7.34 -11.82 -0.70
C ILE A 165 5.99 -11.42 -1.28
N ARG A 166 5.31 -10.50 -0.59
CA ARG A 166 3.92 -10.19 -0.86
C ARG A 166 3.56 -8.77 -0.51
N THR A 167 2.85 -8.13 -1.42
CA THR A 167 2.20 -6.84 -1.18
C THR A 167 0.69 -7.06 -1.09
N GLU A 168 0.09 -6.68 0.04
CA GLU A 168 -1.35 -6.49 0.18
C GLU A 168 -1.69 -5.01 0.02
N LEU A 169 -2.69 -4.72 -0.80
CA LEU A 169 -3.31 -3.42 -0.96
C LEU A 169 -4.71 -3.45 -0.37
N ARG A 170 -5.07 -2.41 0.38
CA ARG A 170 -6.45 -2.22 0.85
C ARG A 170 -6.92 -0.81 0.50
N LEU A 171 -8.05 -0.73 -0.18
CA LEU A 171 -8.75 0.53 -0.39
C LEU A 171 -9.64 0.79 0.82
N VAL A 172 -9.46 1.95 1.43
CA VAL A 172 -10.17 2.34 2.64
C VAL A 172 -10.89 3.65 2.39
N LEU A 173 -12.20 3.68 2.65
CA LEU A 173 -12.98 4.91 2.68
C LEU A 173 -12.98 5.49 4.09
N VAL A 174 -12.99 6.81 4.18
CA VAL A 174 -13.09 7.57 5.43
C VAL A 174 -14.35 8.40 5.38
N HIS A 175 -15.20 8.23 6.38
CA HIS A 175 -16.39 9.05 6.53
C HIS A 175 -16.64 9.27 8.02
N GLU A 176 -16.83 10.53 8.42
CA GLU A 176 -17.07 10.91 9.83
C GLU A 176 -16.06 10.32 10.83
N GLY A 177 -14.79 10.26 10.43
CA GLY A 177 -13.70 9.71 11.25
C GLY A 177 -13.59 8.19 11.28
N TRP A 178 -14.50 7.46 10.64
CA TRP A 178 -14.51 5.99 10.56
C TRP A 178 -13.77 5.47 9.34
N GLU A 179 -13.01 4.37 9.51
CA GLU A 179 -12.37 3.65 8.40
C GLU A 179 -13.19 2.45 7.95
N TYR A 180 -13.42 2.35 6.65
CA TYR A 180 -14.10 1.20 6.05
C TYR A 180 -13.22 0.61 4.96
N CYS A 181 -12.73 -0.62 5.17
CA CYS A 181 -12.00 -1.35 4.14
C CYS A 181 -12.99 -1.86 3.09
N VAL A 182 -12.97 -1.29 1.90
CA VAL A 182 -13.96 -1.60 0.84
C VAL A 182 -13.39 -2.45 -0.28
N LEU A 183 -12.07 -2.63 -0.33
CA LEU A 183 -11.43 -3.54 -1.26
C LEU A 183 -10.12 -4.06 -0.69
N LYS A 184 -9.84 -5.35 -0.85
CA LYS A 184 -8.55 -5.96 -0.53
C LYS A 184 -8.02 -6.68 -1.76
N ARG A 185 -6.78 -6.39 -2.14
CA ARG A 185 -6.08 -7.04 -3.27
C ARG A 185 -4.70 -7.47 -2.83
N THR A 186 -4.32 -8.72 -3.10
CA THR A 186 -2.91 -9.10 -3.06
C THR A 186 -2.32 -8.82 -4.43
N LEU A 187 -1.21 -8.08 -4.51
CA LEU A 187 -0.50 -7.91 -5.78
C LEU A 187 0.18 -9.24 -6.12
N SER A 188 -0.20 -9.79 -7.27
CA SER A 188 0.50 -10.89 -7.92
C SER A 188 1.53 -10.35 -8.91
N PRO A 189 2.63 -11.08 -9.18
CA PRO A 189 3.64 -10.68 -10.17
C PRO A 189 3.05 -10.41 -11.56
N ALA A 190 1.97 -11.11 -11.92
CA ALA A 190 1.23 -10.85 -13.15
C ALA A 190 0.04 -9.92 -12.87
N PRO A 191 -0.11 -8.80 -13.60
CA PRO A 191 -1.30 -7.96 -13.51
C PRO A 191 -2.53 -8.74 -13.99
N GLN A 192 -3.44 -9.03 -13.07
CA GLN A 192 -4.75 -9.59 -13.44
C GLN A 192 -5.67 -8.43 -13.87
N PRO A 193 -6.18 -8.44 -15.12
CA PRO A 193 -7.07 -7.39 -15.64
C PRO A 193 -8.49 -7.49 -15.07
N GLN A 194 -8.80 -8.59 -14.38
CA GLN A 194 -10.07 -8.80 -13.70
C GLN A 194 -10.00 -8.18 -12.29
N GLY A 195 -10.98 -7.33 -11.98
CA GLY A 195 -11.12 -6.68 -10.67
C GLY A 195 -11.58 -5.23 -10.75
N ASP A 196 -11.99 -4.70 -9.60
CA ASP A 196 -12.50 -3.33 -9.45
C ASP A 196 -11.41 -2.29 -9.19
N MET A 197 -10.21 -2.73 -8.79
CA MET A 197 -9.04 -1.89 -8.58
C MET A 197 -7.87 -2.42 -9.37
N LEU A 198 -7.34 -1.60 -10.26
CA LEU A 198 -6.10 -1.83 -10.99
C LEU A 198 -5.06 -0.86 -10.45
N VAL A 199 -3.86 -1.38 -10.17
CA VAL A 199 -2.78 -0.57 -9.60
C VAL A 199 -1.59 -0.70 -10.51
N THR A 200 -1.11 0.45 -11.00
CA THR A 200 0.19 0.51 -11.64
C THR A 200 1.24 0.41 -10.54
N ALA A 201 1.91 -0.72 -10.45
CA ALA A 201 3.12 -0.86 -9.67
C ALA A 201 4.29 -0.71 -10.63
N VAL A 202 5.24 0.17 -10.30
CA VAL A 202 6.49 0.29 -11.04
C VAL A 202 7.63 0.00 -10.09
N GLU A 203 8.40 -1.02 -10.45
CA GLU A 203 9.56 -1.48 -9.70
C GLU A 203 10.81 -1.00 -10.46
N PHE A 204 11.69 -0.30 -9.77
CA PHE A 204 12.96 0.14 -10.31
C PHE A 204 14.08 -0.47 -9.51
N GLU A 205 14.90 -1.29 -10.16
CA GLU A 205 16.19 -1.67 -9.61
C GLU A 205 17.21 -0.60 -10.03
N GLY A 206 17.69 0.18 -9.06
CA GLY A 206 18.74 1.16 -9.29
C GLY A 206 20.00 0.45 -9.77
N ARG A 207 20.63 0.99 -10.83
CA ARG A 207 21.93 0.49 -11.28
C ARG A 207 22.99 0.83 -10.23
N PRO A 208 23.94 -0.08 -9.93
CA PRO A 208 25.01 0.18 -8.98
C PRO A 208 25.86 1.42 -9.33
N GLU A 209 25.84 1.88 -10.57
CA GLU A 209 26.67 3.00 -11.03
C GLU A 209 25.98 4.36 -10.89
N GLU A 210 24.65 4.41 -10.73
CA GLU A 210 23.84 5.64 -10.87
C GLU A 210 23.43 6.27 -9.52
N ALA A 211 23.73 5.62 -8.39
CA ALA A 211 23.51 6.16 -7.05
C ALA A 211 24.79 6.06 -6.21
N ILE A 212 25.04 7.03 -5.34
CA ILE A 212 26.13 6.98 -4.33
C ILE A 212 26.09 5.67 -3.52
N LEU A 213 24.88 5.14 -3.32
CA LEU A 213 24.65 3.83 -2.69
C LEU A 213 25.17 2.67 -3.52
N GLY A 214 25.07 2.74 -4.84
CA GLY A 214 25.58 1.71 -5.73
C GLY A 214 27.11 1.67 -5.80
N THR A 215 27.80 2.82 -5.66
CA THR A 215 29.27 2.84 -5.46
C THR A 215 29.70 2.16 -4.16
N LEU A 216 28.78 2.03 -3.19
CA LEU A 216 28.97 1.27 -1.96
C LEU A 216 28.49 -0.18 -2.07
N GLY A 217 28.11 -0.63 -3.28
CA GLY A 217 27.64 -2.00 -3.54
C GLY A 217 26.16 -2.23 -3.23
N PHE A 218 25.38 -1.20 -2.90
CA PHE A 218 23.96 -1.36 -2.58
C PHE A 218 23.09 -1.41 -3.84
N ARG A 219 22.25 -2.45 -3.93
CA ARG A 219 21.11 -2.48 -4.84
C ARG A 219 19.89 -1.89 -4.14
N VAL A 220 19.25 -0.92 -4.79
CA VAL A 220 18.02 -0.29 -4.29
C VAL A 220 16.90 -0.63 -5.25
N SER A 221 15.95 -1.49 -4.85
CA SER A 221 14.75 -1.78 -5.65
C SER A 221 13.56 -0.94 -5.19
N LEU A 222 13.36 0.22 -5.81
CA LEU A 222 12.25 1.10 -5.48
C LEU A 222 10.92 0.51 -5.98
N ILE A 223 9.92 0.40 -5.09
CA ILE A 223 8.54 0.12 -5.52
C ILE A 223 7.70 1.37 -5.34
N ALA A 224 7.06 1.80 -6.43
CA ALA A 224 6.16 2.94 -6.47
C ALA A 224 4.77 2.55 -7.03
N TYR A 225 3.74 3.23 -6.53
CA TYR A 225 2.34 3.04 -6.96
C TYR A 225 1.79 4.35 -7.55
N PRO A 226 2.27 4.77 -8.73
CA PRO A 226 1.94 6.10 -9.27
C PRO A 226 0.45 6.28 -9.60
N ILE A 227 -0.25 5.21 -9.99
CA ILE A 227 -1.68 5.28 -10.33
C ILE A 227 -2.44 4.11 -9.72
N ILE A 228 -3.57 4.43 -9.09
CA ILE A 228 -4.64 3.52 -8.70
C ILE A 228 -5.85 3.87 -9.55
N ALA A 229 -6.30 2.92 -10.38
CA ALA A 229 -7.51 3.05 -11.18
C ALA A 229 -8.62 2.18 -10.57
N LEU A 230 -9.75 2.79 -10.25
CA LEU A 230 -10.94 2.13 -9.71
C LEU A 230 -12.07 2.18 -10.74
N ARG A 231 -12.81 1.08 -10.91
CA ARG A 231 -14.04 1.12 -11.71
C ARG A 231 -15.00 2.13 -11.09
N LYS A 232 -15.50 3.04 -11.93
CA LYS A 232 -16.38 4.13 -11.51
C LYS A 232 -17.67 3.58 -10.87
N ALA A 233 -18.30 2.60 -11.53
CA ALA A 233 -19.53 1.97 -11.04
C ALA A 233 -19.36 1.36 -9.63
N PHE A 234 -18.23 0.68 -9.37
CA PHE A 234 -17.90 0.13 -8.06
C PHE A 234 -17.78 1.24 -7.00
N LEU A 235 -17.01 2.29 -7.29
CA LEU A 235 -16.79 3.37 -6.33
C LEU A 235 -18.08 4.13 -6.03
N GLU A 236 -18.91 4.39 -7.04
CA GLU A 236 -20.22 5.04 -6.89
C GLU A 236 -21.17 4.20 -6.04
N GLU A 237 -21.26 2.89 -6.29
CA GLU A 237 -22.09 1.97 -5.50
C GLU A 237 -21.67 1.97 -4.02
N VAL A 238 -20.38 1.77 -3.77
CA VAL A 238 -19.84 1.67 -2.39
C VAL A 238 -20.00 2.99 -1.65
N THR A 239 -19.74 4.11 -2.32
CA THR A 239 -19.90 5.45 -1.73
C THR A 239 -21.37 5.76 -1.46
N GLY A 240 -22.26 5.44 -2.41
CA GLY A 240 -23.71 5.61 -2.23
C GLY A 240 -24.26 4.79 -1.07
N ARG A 241 -23.79 3.55 -0.88
CA ARG A 241 -24.15 2.72 0.28
C ARG A 241 -23.62 3.29 1.60
N LEU A 242 -22.36 3.75 1.62
CA LEU A 242 -21.76 4.35 2.80
C LEU A 242 -22.49 5.64 3.22
N LEU A 243 -22.81 6.51 2.28
CA LEU A 243 -23.53 7.77 2.54
C LEU A 243 -25.02 7.55 2.85
N GLY A 244 -25.63 6.52 2.27
CA GLY A 244 -27.04 6.19 2.49
C GLY A 244 -27.34 5.63 3.88
N ASP A 245 -26.47 4.76 4.41
CA ASP A 245 -26.58 4.24 5.78
C ASP A 245 -25.18 3.96 6.38
N PRO A 246 -24.51 4.99 6.93
CA PRO A 246 -23.17 4.84 7.51
C PRO A 246 -23.11 3.88 8.70
N ALA A 247 -24.23 3.69 9.42
CA ALA A 247 -24.30 2.87 10.62
C ALA A 247 -24.36 1.37 10.28
N ALA A 248 -25.03 1.01 9.19
CA ALA A 248 -25.09 -0.37 8.70
C ALA A 248 -23.92 -0.74 7.77
N PHE A 249 -23.15 0.22 7.27
CA PHE A 249 -22.05 -0.04 6.37
C PHE A 249 -20.85 -0.69 7.09
N GLN A 250 -20.46 -1.90 6.69
CA GLN A 250 -19.38 -2.67 7.33
C GLN A 250 -18.09 -2.76 6.49
N GLY A 251 -18.12 -2.30 5.23
CA GLY A 251 -17.05 -2.55 4.26
C GLY A 251 -17.05 -4.00 3.74
N ILE A 252 -15.88 -4.53 3.42
CA ILE A 252 -15.65 -5.95 3.15
C ILE A 252 -15.37 -6.66 4.47
N LEU A 253 -16.20 -7.65 4.78
CA LEU A 253 -15.95 -8.66 5.83
C LEU A 253 -14.94 -9.70 5.34
#